data_AF-A0A917N506-F1
#
_entry.id   AF-A0A917N506-F1
#
_cell.length_a   1.000
_cell.length_b   1.000
_cell.length_c   1.000
_cell.angle_alpha   90.00
_cell.angle_beta   90.00
_cell.angle_gamma   90.00
#
_symmetry.space_group_name_H-M   'P 1'
#
loop_
_entity.id
_entity.type
_entity.pdbx_description
1 polymer ?
#
loop_
_entity_poly.entity_id
_entity_poly.type
_entity_poly.pdbx_seq_one_letter_code
_entity_poly.pdbx_strand_id
1 'polypeptide(L)'
;MEEVNWLEVGLNSSSDLKVIMKGSVESNKTSDKIGVVSLIYVSSDVDKIKDVYKEVTESDPNGYYMVYGIDLDERLDLLAHYPSIAIERSDLD
;
A
#
# COMPACT_ATOMS: atom_id res chain seq x y z
N MET A 1 -15.04 -11.94 15.95
CA MET A 1 -13.84 -11.83 15.09
C MET A 1 -13.01 -10.72 15.67
N GLU A 2 -11.75 -10.98 16.01
CA GLU A 2 -10.82 -9.91 16.43
C GLU A 2 -10.48 -9.06 15.21
N GLU A 3 -10.46 -7.75 15.40
CA GLU A 3 -10.09 -6.79 14.36
C GLU A 3 -8.60 -6.92 14.09
N VAL A 4 -8.23 -7.28 12.86
CA VAL A 4 -6.83 -7.49 12.49
C VAL A 4 -6.17 -6.12 12.35
N ASN A 5 -5.13 -5.88 13.14
CA ASN A 5 -4.27 -4.70 12.98
C ASN A 5 -3.33 -4.91 11.79
N TRP A 6 -3.76 -4.48 10.61
CA TRP A 6 -3.00 -4.63 9.36
C TRP A 6 -1.64 -3.93 9.36
N LEU A 7 -1.48 -2.86 10.14
CA LEU A 7 -0.19 -2.18 10.29
C LEU A 7 0.82 -3.11 10.98
N GLU A 8 0.43 -3.74 12.09
CA GLU A 8 1.29 -4.69 12.81
C GLU A 8 1.61 -5.92 11.96
N VAL A 9 0.65 -6.40 11.17
CA VAL A 9 0.89 -7.50 10.22
C VAL A 9 1.97 -7.11 9.20
N GLY A 10 1.86 -5.92 8.62
CA GLY A 10 2.85 -5.39 7.67
C GLY A 10 4.24 -5.21 8.29
N LEU A 11 4.31 -4.55 9.44
CA LEU A 11 5.56 -4.25 10.14
C LEU A 11 6.30 -5.52 10.58
N ASN A 12 5.57 -6.53 11.06
CA ASN A 12 6.15 -7.76 11.60
C ASN A 12 6.27 -8.88 10.55
N SER A 13 6.02 -8.59 9.27
CA SER A 13 6.24 -9.58 8.22
C SER A 13 7.71 -10.00 8.19
N SER A 14 7.97 -11.26 7.86
CA SER A 14 9.34 -11.78 7.70
C SER A 14 10.04 -11.27 6.44
N SER A 15 9.40 -10.37 5.68
CA SER A 15 9.87 -9.97 4.36
C SER A 15 11.09 -9.04 4.39
N ASP A 16 11.93 -9.10 3.36
CA ASP A 16 13.18 -8.33 3.25
C ASP A 16 12.98 -6.81 3.37
N LEU A 17 11.95 -6.30 2.70
CA LEU A 17 11.60 -4.89 2.67
C LEU A 17 10.19 -4.67 3.20
N LYS A 18 9.96 -3.45 3.68
CA LYS A 18 8.66 -2.92 4.01
C LYS A 18 8.39 -1.72 3.10
N VAL A 19 7.16 -1.63 2.60
CA VAL A 19 6.71 -0.53 1.74
C VAL A 19 5.51 0.15 2.39
N ILE A 20 5.55 1.48 2.44
CA ILE A 20 4.40 2.30 2.81
C ILE A 20 3.67 2.67 1.53
N MET A 21 2.39 2.31 1.44
CA MET A 21 1.53 2.65 0.32
C MET A 21 0.38 3.54 0.77
N LYS A 22 -0.06 4.42 -0.13
CA LYS A 22 -1.23 5.27 0.04
C LYS A 22 -2.24 4.99 -1.05
N GLY A 23 -3.48 4.70 -0.67
CA GLY A 23 -4.62 4.71 -1.57
C GLY A 23 -5.22 6.11 -1.70
N SER A 24 -5.50 6.54 -2.93
CA SER A 24 -6.22 7.79 -3.23
C SER A 24 -7.21 7.58 -4.37
N VAL A 25 -8.19 8.49 -4.45
CA VAL A 25 -9.08 8.58 -5.61
C VAL A 25 -8.79 9.91 -6.30
N GLU A 26 -8.37 9.83 -7.55
CA GLU A 26 -8.06 10.98 -8.38
C GLU A 26 -9.15 11.18 -9.44
N SER A 27 -9.30 12.40 -9.95
CA SER A 27 -10.19 12.71 -11.07
C SER A 27 -9.36 13.02 -12.32
N ASN A 28 -9.66 12.37 -13.44
CA ASN A 28 -9.02 12.71 -14.72
C ASN A 28 -9.70 13.93 -15.39
N LYS A 29 -9.16 14.38 -16.53
CA LYS A 29 -9.72 15.51 -17.30
C LYS A 29 -11.17 15.30 -17.77
N THR A 30 -11.66 14.06 -17.81
CA THR A 30 -13.03 13.70 -18.20
C THR A 30 -13.96 13.48 -17.00
N SER A 31 -13.53 13.81 -15.78
CA SER A 31 -14.28 13.63 -14.52
C SER A 31 -14.51 12.17 -14.10
N ASP A 32 -13.72 11.24 -14.62
CA ASP A 32 -13.75 9.85 -14.18
C ASP A 32 -12.92 9.70 -12.90
N LYS A 33 -13.42 8.93 -11.94
CA LYS A 33 -12.69 8.59 -10.70
C LYS A 33 -11.73 7.44 -10.98
N ILE A 34 -10.46 7.62 -10.62
CA ILE A 34 -9.41 6.62 -10.77
C ILE A 34 -8.86 6.30 -9.38
N GLY A 35 -8.85 5.03 -9.00
CA GLY A 35 -8.13 4.57 -7.81
C GLY A 35 -6.64 4.56 -8.09
N VAL A 36 -5.85 5.22 -7.24
CA VAL A 36 -4.39 5.27 -7.35
C VAL A 36 -3.78 4.71 -6.08
N VAL A 37 -2.81 3.81 -6.23
CA VAL A 37 -1.97 3.34 -5.14
C VAL A 37 -0.57 3.89 -5.35
N SER A 38 -0.15 4.77 -4.44
CA SER A 38 1.17 5.40 -4.48
C SER A 38 2.10 4.72 -3.48
N LEU A 39 3.30 4.36 -3.93
CA LEU A 39 4.38 3.93 -3.04
C LEU A 39 5.07 5.16 -2.46
N ILE A 40 4.97 5.32 -1.15
CA ILE A 40 5.42 6.51 -0.42
C ILE A 40 6.86 6.34 0.05
N TYR A 41 7.19 5.18 0.61
CA TYR A 41 8.50 4.92 1.19
C TYR A 41 8.80 3.42 1.22
N VAL A 42 10.08 3.05 1.12
CA VAL A 42 10.56 1.66 1.13
C VAL A 42 11.82 1.57 1.96
N SER A 43 11.90 0.57 2.84
CA SER A 43 13.08 0.34 3.67
C SER A 43 13.07 -1.07 4.27
N SER A 44 14.25 -1.64 4.53
CA SER A 44 14.42 -2.81 5.40
C SER A 44 14.50 -2.45 6.88
N ASP A 45 14.74 -1.17 7.19
CA ASP A 45 14.74 -0.64 8.56
C ASP A 45 13.31 -0.34 9.02
N VAL A 46 12.79 -1.19 9.91
CA VAL A 46 11.43 -1.13 10.44
C VAL A 46 11.20 0.11 11.30
N ASP A 47 12.22 0.62 11.98
CA ASP A 47 12.05 1.82 12.82
C ASP A 47 11.86 3.06 11.95
N LYS A 48 12.62 3.17 10.85
CA LYS A 48 12.37 4.22 9.84
C LYS A 48 10.99 4.13 9.21
N ILE A 49 10.48 2.93 8.97
CA ILE A 49 9.12 2.73 8.44
C ILE A 49 8.08 3.27 9.42
N LYS A 50 8.23 2.99 10.73
CA LYS A 50 7.34 3.50 11.77
C LYS A 50 7.39 5.03 11.84
N ASP A 51 8.59 5.62 11.80
CA ASP A 51 8.76 7.07 11.85
C ASP A 51 8.08 7.75 10.66
N VAL A 52 8.32 7.28 9.43
CA VAL A 52 7.70 7.83 8.23
C VAL A 52 6.19 7.57 8.22
N TYR A 53 5.73 6.38 8.62
CA TYR A 53 4.30 6.06 8.69
C TYR A 53 3.56 7.02 9.63
N LYS A 54 4.14 7.28 10.80
CA LYS A 54 3.60 8.25 11.76
C LYS A 54 3.55 9.65 11.15
N GLU A 55 4.63 10.12 10.54
CA GLU A 55 4.69 11.45 9.91
C GLU A 55 3.59 11.63 8.84
N VAL A 56 3.44 10.66 7.93
CA VAL A 56 2.48 10.78 6.82
C VAL A 56 1.03 10.66 7.27
N THR A 57 0.75 9.87 8.31
CA THR A 57 -0.60 9.73 8.87
C THR A 57 -1.00 10.91 9.76
N GLU A 58 -0.04 11.53 10.45
CA GLU A 58 -0.28 12.79 11.17
C GLU A 58 -0.52 13.95 10.20
N SER A 59 0.20 14.00 9.07
CA SER A 59 0.02 15.02 8.04
C SER A 59 -1.26 14.85 7.21
N ASP A 60 -1.76 13.62 7.04
CA ASP A 60 -3.02 13.33 6.35
C ASP A 60 -3.83 12.26 7.10
N PRO A 61 -4.53 12.65 8.18
CA PRO A 61 -5.26 11.70 9.03
C PRO A 61 -6.42 10.98 8.34
N ASN A 62 -6.89 11.50 7.21
CA ASN A 62 -7.97 10.89 6.43
C ASN A 62 -7.44 10.04 5.27
N GLY A 63 -6.12 10.05 5.04
CA GLY A 63 -5.49 9.25 4.01
C GLY A 63 -5.51 7.76 4.38
N TYR A 64 -5.68 6.91 3.36
CA TYR A 64 -5.65 5.46 3.55
C TYR A 64 -4.23 4.94 3.32
N TYR A 65 -3.55 4.58 4.41
CA TYR A 65 -2.16 4.12 4.38
C TYR A 65 -2.03 2.67 4.83
N MET A 66 -1.16 1.91 4.17
CA MET A 66 -0.87 0.52 4.48
C MET A 66 0.63 0.25 4.46
N VAL A 67 1.08 -0.69 5.27
CA VAL A 67 2.45 -1.21 5.23
C VAL A 67 2.41 -2.65 4.71
N TYR A 68 3.21 -2.94 3.69
CA TYR A 68 3.33 -4.28 3.13
C TYR A 68 4.77 -4.77 3.19
N GLY A 69 4.95 -6.07 3.45
CA GLY A 69 6.23 -6.74 3.25
C GLY A 69 6.42 -7.17 1.81
N ILE A 70 7.64 -7.02 1.29
CA ILE A 70 8.03 -7.53 -0.03
C ILE A 70 9.44 -8.13 0.05
N ASP A 71 9.62 -9.32 -0.51
CA ASP A 71 10.93 -9.96 -0.63
C ASP A 71 11.63 -9.51 -1.92
N LEU A 72 12.95 -9.35 -1.86
CA LEU A 72 13.73 -8.86 -3.01
C LEU A 72 13.76 -9.86 -4.16
N ASP A 73 13.72 -11.14 -3.82
CA ASP A 73 13.81 -12.25 -4.77
C ASP A 73 12.42 -12.78 -5.18
N GLU A 74 11.34 -12.13 -4.72
CA GLU A 74 9.98 -12.55 -5.03
C GLU A 74 9.57 -12.12 -6.45
N ARG A 75 9.23 -13.12 -7.26
CA ARG A 75 8.75 -12.94 -8.63
C ARG A 75 7.26 -12.61 -8.62
N LEU A 76 6.96 -11.32 -8.52
CA LEU A 76 5.58 -10.83 -8.49
C LEU A 76 4.75 -11.29 -9.70
N ASP A 77 5.37 -11.46 -10.87
CA ASP A 77 4.73 -11.93 -12.10
C ASP A 77 4.24 -13.39 -12.04
N LEU A 78 4.74 -14.17 -11.06
CA LEU A 78 4.38 -15.57 -10.85
C LEU A 78 3.35 -15.74 -9.72
N LEU A 79 3.03 -14.68 -8.98
CA LEU A 79 2.08 -14.75 -7.88
C LEU A 79 0.64 -14.72 -8.41
N ALA A 80 -0.13 -15.76 -8.12
CA ALA A 80 -1.55 -15.85 -8.48
C ALA A 80 -2.41 -14.70 -7.90
N HIS A 81 -1.91 -14.04 -6.85
CA HIS A 81 -2.60 -12.97 -6.11
C HIS A 81 -2.10 -11.56 -6.43
N TYR A 82 -1.08 -11.41 -7.28
CA TYR A 82 -0.74 -10.12 -7.88
C TYR A 82 -1.15 -10.12 -9.35
N PRO A 83 -2.45 -9.95 -9.66
CA PRO A 83 -2.73 -9.24 -10.87
C PRO A 83 -2.25 -7.80 -10.60
N SER A 84 -1.37 -7.28 -11.44
CA SER A 84 -1.62 -5.93 -11.92
C SER A 84 -3.06 -5.93 -12.44
N ILE A 85 -4.05 -5.72 -11.54
CA ILE A 85 -5.44 -5.57 -11.92
C ILE A 85 -5.42 -4.25 -12.66
N ALA A 86 -5.48 -4.32 -13.99
CA ALA A 86 -5.99 -3.19 -14.74
C ALA A 86 -7.42 -2.99 -14.24
N ILE A 87 -7.61 -2.01 -13.35
CA ILE A 87 -8.95 -1.62 -12.91
C ILE A 87 -9.52 -0.82 -14.06
N GLU A 88 -10.38 -1.44 -14.85
CA GLU A 88 -11.13 -0.78 -15.89
C GLU A 88 -12.40 -0.15 -15.29
N ARG A 89 -12.97 0.83 -16.00
CA ARG A 89 -14.18 1.53 -15.53
C ARG A 89 -15.32 0.54 -15.21
N SER A 90 -15.40 -0.56 -15.96
CA SER A 90 -16.37 -1.64 -15.78
C SER A 90 -16.22 -2.43 -14.48
N ASP A 91 -15.05 -2.41 -13.85
CA ASP A 91 -14.83 -3.09 -12.56
C ASP A 91 -15.37 -2.27 -11.37
N LEU A 92 -15.75 -1.02 -11.62
CA LEU A 92 -16.24 -0.06 -10.62
C LEU A 92 -17.76 0.17 -10.70
N ASP A 93 -18.45 -0.51 -11.62
CA ASP A 93 -19.90 -0.42 -11.88
C ASP A 93 -20.72 -1.49 -11.12
#